data_AF-A0A9X2KDF6-F1
#
_entry.id   AF-A0A9X2KDF6-F1
#
_cell.length_a   1.000
_cell.length_b   1.000
_cell.length_c   1.000
_cell.angle_alpha   90.00
_cell.angle_beta   90.00
_cell.angle_gamma   90.00
#
_symmetry.space_group_name_H-M   'P 1'
#
loop_
_entity.id
_entity.type
_entity.pdbx_description
1 polymer ?
#
loop_
_entity_poly.entity_id
_entity_poly.type
_entity_poly.pdbx_seq_one_letter_code
_entity_poly.pdbx_strand_id
1 'polypeptide(L)'
;MTESEKAAARGADRRIDVHDAGSMRALAHPLRLRILGLLRTSGPHSVGMLVEATGAASGSVSYHLGTLAKHGFVVPAPERERDGRERWWKSAHEMTVMHSEEFLGDPERREASEAMRRTVLESYHRELLAALDAEISLDPAWVAASDSSDAGAHLTIDEMRELAAELDAVREKWWALGRGREPRPETRLVRWITHVFPKSER
;
A
#
# COMPACT_ATOMS: atom_id res chain seq x y z
N MET A 1 27.93 -13.09 3.42
CA MET A 1 26.87 -12.07 3.59
C MET A 1 26.72 -11.75 5.06
N THR A 2 27.02 -10.52 5.40
CA THR A 2 26.85 -9.91 6.73
C THR A 2 25.36 -9.80 7.09
N GLU A 3 25.07 -9.57 8.37
CA GLU A 3 23.70 -9.41 8.88
C GLU A 3 23.00 -8.17 8.30
N SER A 4 23.77 -7.11 8.01
CA SER A 4 23.33 -5.91 7.30
C SER A 4 22.97 -6.19 5.83
N GLU A 5 23.77 -6.99 5.12
CA GLU A 5 23.47 -7.42 3.74
C GLU A 5 22.25 -8.35 3.66
N LYS A 6 22.04 -9.20 4.68
CA LYS A 6 20.82 -10.03 4.78
C LYS A 6 19.58 -9.21 5.12
N ALA A 7 19.71 -8.16 5.94
CA ALA A 7 18.62 -7.23 6.24
C ALA A 7 18.23 -6.40 5.00
N ALA A 8 19.22 -5.91 4.23
CA ALA A 8 18.99 -5.20 2.97
C ALA A 8 18.34 -6.09 1.91
N ALA A 9 18.80 -7.34 1.75
CA ALA A 9 18.21 -8.29 0.82
C ALA A 9 16.75 -8.67 1.18
N ARG A 10 16.43 -8.77 2.48
CA ARG A 10 15.05 -8.96 2.96
C ARG A 10 14.17 -7.72 2.78
N GLY A 11 14.77 -6.53 2.80
CA GLY A 11 14.10 -5.27 2.49
C GLY A 11 13.74 -5.12 1.01
N ALA A 12 14.59 -5.63 0.11
CA ALA A 12 14.36 -5.63 -1.33
C ALA A 12 13.22 -6.56 -1.77
N ASP A 13 13.04 -7.71 -1.11
CA ASP A 13 11.94 -8.65 -1.42
C ASP A 13 10.55 -8.08 -0.99
N ARG A 14 10.55 -7.15 -0.03
CA ARG A 14 9.33 -6.50 0.51
C ARG A 14 8.73 -5.43 -0.41
N ARG A 15 9.57 -4.76 -1.19
CA ARG A 15 9.22 -3.54 -1.92
C ARG A 15 9.36 -3.77 -3.42
N ILE A 16 8.48 -3.15 -4.20
CA ILE A 16 8.65 -3.02 -5.65
C ILE A 16 8.84 -1.57 -6.02
N ASP A 17 9.97 -1.27 -6.66
CA ASP A 17 10.29 0.03 -7.23
C ASP A 17 9.64 0.18 -8.60
N VAL A 18 8.57 0.98 -8.65
CA VAL A 18 7.84 1.24 -9.90
C VAL A 18 8.50 2.40 -10.64
N HIS A 19 9.13 2.06 -11.76
CA HIS A 19 9.91 3.00 -12.56
C HIS A 19 9.37 3.16 -13.99
N ASP A 20 8.60 2.18 -14.52
CA ASP A 20 8.07 2.23 -15.88
C ASP A 20 6.60 2.71 -15.95
N ALA A 21 6.23 3.37 -17.05
CA ALA A 21 4.90 3.93 -17.26
C ALA A 21 3.80 2.86 -17.32
N GLY A 22 4.12 1.64 -17.78
CA GLY A 22 3.16 0.54 -17.84
C GLY A 22 2.70 0.10 -16.47
N SER A 23 3.63 -0.12 -15.55
CA SER A 23 3.35 -0.50 -14.16
C SER A 23 2.63 0.60 -13.39
N MET A 24 2.98 1.88 -13.64
CA MET A 24 2.23 3.02 -13.09
C MET A 24 0.77 3.04 -13.57
N ARG A 25 0.53 2.86 -14.87
CA ARG A 25 -0.84 2.77 -15.44
C ARG A 25 -1.60 1.54 -14.93
N ALA A 26 -0.90 0.44 -14.66
CA ALA A 26 -1.49 -0.73 -14.02
C ALA A 26 -1.98 -0.40 -12.60
N LEU A 27 -1.32 0.48 -11.85
CA LEU A 27 -1.80 0.91 -10.54
C LEU A 27 -2.78 2.09 -10.57
N ALA A 28 -2.87 2.82 -11.69
CA ALA A 28 -3.82 3.93 -11.89
C ALA A 28 -5.29 3.49 -12.09
N HIS A 29 -5.73 2.41 -11.44
CA HIS A 29 -7.11 1.95 -11.49
C HIS A 29 -7.63 1.57 -10.10
N PRO A 30 -8.76 2.14 -9.64
CA PRO A 30 -9.25 1.98 -8.27
C PRO A 30 -9.42 0.52 -7.84
N LEU A 31 -10.01 -0.31 -8.70
CA LEU A 31 -10.23 -1.74 -8.36
C LEU A 31 -8.90 -2.51 -8.24
N ARG A 32 -7.87 -2.15 -9.02
CA ARG A 32 -6.56 -2.82 -8.94
C ARG A 32 -5.84 -2.46 -7.64
N LEU A 33 -5.90 -1.19 -7.21
CA LEU A 33 -5.39 -0.78 -5.90
C LEU A 33 -6.16 -1.45 -4.75
N ARG A 34 -7.50 -1.56 -4.86
CA ARG A 34 -8.30 -2.23 -3.84
C ARG A 34 -7.95 -3.72 -3.72
N ILE A 35 -7.83 -4.43 -4.84
CA ILE A 35 -7.41 -5.84 -4.85
C ILE A 35 -6.00 -5.99 -4.25
N LEU A 36 -5.03 -5.18 -4.71
CA LEU A 36 -3.67 -5.23 -4.19
C LEU A 36 -3.60 -4.90 -2.70
N GLY A 37 -4.37 -3.92 -2.24
CA GLY A 37 -4.50 -3.55 -0.83
C GLY A 37 -5.00 -4.71 0.03
N LEU A 38 -6.12 -5.34 -0.36
CA LEU A 38 -6.67 -6.52 0.33
C LEU A 38 -5.64 -7.65 0.44
N LEU A 39 -4.93 -7.93 -0.66
CA LEU A 39 -3.91 -8.98 -0.68
C LEU A 39 -2.65 -8.65 0.15
N ARG A 40 -2.42 -7.38 0.49
CA ARG A 40 -1.33 -6.94 1.37
C ARG A 40 -1.73 -6.97 2.83
N THR A 41 -2.95 -6.53 3.16
CA THR A 41 -3.39 -6.38 4.55
C THR A 41 -4.01 -7.65 5.12
N SER A 42 -4.69 -8.43 4.27
CA SER A 42 -5.48 -9.59 4.69
C SER A 42 -4.89 -10.91 4.18
N GLY A 43 -3.76 -10.85 3.47
CA GLY A 43 -3.03 -12.01 2.97
C GLY A 43 -3.68 -12.65 1.73
N PRO A 44 -3.33 -13.92 1.42
CA PRO A 44 -3.82 -14.58 0.21
C PRO A 44 -5.35 -14.70 0.16
N HIS A 45 -5.95 -14.45 -1.00
CA HIS A 45 -7.40 -14.58 -1.24
C HIS A 45 -7.68 -15.37 -2.52
N SER A 46 -8.81 -16.08 -2.55
CA SER A 46 -9.35 -16.63 -3.79
C SER A 46 -10.05 -15.55 -4.63
N VAL A 47 -10.27 -15.82 -5.92
CA VAL A 47 -11.05 -14.93 -6.78
C VAL A 47 -12.46 -14.68 -6.21
N GLY A 48 -13.09 -15.71 -5.62
CA GLY A 48 -14.42 -15.59 -5.00
C GLY A 48 -14.42 -14.63 -3.82
N MET A 49 -13.44 -14.76 -2.92
CA MET A 49 -13.30 -13.84 -1.78
C MET A 49 -13.06 -12.39 -2.23
N LEU A 50 -12.29 -12.18 -3.30
CA LEU A 50 -12.07 -10.85 -3.86
C LEU A 50 -13.34 -10.28 -4.52
N VAL A 51 -14.17 -11.11 -5.15
CA VAL A 51 -15.48 -10.70 -5.66
C VAL A 51 -16.36 -10.23 -4.52
N GLU A 52 -16.47 -11.00 -3.44
CA GLU A 52 -17.24 -10.62 -2.25
C GLU A 52 -16.73 -9.33 -1.61
N ALA A 53 -15.42 -9.22 -1.40
CA ALA A 53 -14.80 -8.08 -0.74
C ALA A 53 -14.82 -6.79 -1.58
N THR A 54 -14.88 -6.90 -2.91
CA THR A 54 -14.88 -5.73 -3.81
C THR A 54 -16.25 -5.36 -4.37
N GLY A 55 -17.19 -6.31 -4.40
CA GLY A 55 -18.47 -6.20 -5.09
C GLY A 55 -18.37 -6.21 -6.63
N ALA A 56 -17.19 -6.48 -7.18
CA ALA A 56 -16.95 -6.49 -8.62
C ALA A 56 -17.29 -7.85 -9.26
N ALA A 57 -17.65 -7.85 -10.54
CA ALA A 57 -17.91 -9.09 -11.27
C ALA A 57 -16.65 -9.99 -11.36
N SER A 58 -16.84 -11.31 -11.27
CA SER A 58 -15.74 -12.31 -11.31
C SER A 58 -14.82 -12.17 -12.53
N GLY A 59 -15.38 -11.87 -13.71
CA GLY A 59 -14.61 -11.60 -14.93
C GLY A 59 -13.71 -10.37 -14.81
N SER A 60 -14.18 -9.31 -14.14
CA SER A 60 -13.41 -8.08 -13.89
C SER A 60 -12.28 -8.35 -12.88
N VAL A 61 -12.57 -9.03 -11.77
CA VAL A 61 -11.54 -9.42 -10.78
C VAL A 61 -10.44 -10.26 -11.44
N SER A 62 -10.81 -11.26 -12.24
CA SER A 62 -9.86 -12.13 -12.94
C SER A 62 -8.99 -11.35 -13.93
N TYR A 63 -9.59 -10.44 -14.70
CA TYR A 63 -8.86 -9.56 -15.64
C TYR A 63 -7.86 -8.65 -14.91
N HIS A 64 -8.29 -8.07 -13.78
CA HIS A 64 -7.45 -7.18 -12.98
C HIS A 64 -6.30 -7.92 -12.29
N LEU A 65 -6.54 -9.12 -11.77
CA LEU A 65 -5.49 -10.00 -11.24
C LEU A 65 -4.46 -10.36 -12.32
N GLY A 66 -4.91 -10.71 -13.53
CA GLY A 66 -4.01 -10.97 -14.66
C GLY A 66 -3.15 -9.76 -15.03
N THR A 67 -3.73 -8.56 -15.00
CA THR A 67 -2.99 -7.31 -15.23
C THR A 67 -1.96 -7.07 -14.12
N LEU A 68 -2.36 -7.19 -12.86
CA LEU A 68 -1.44 -7.03 -11.72
C LEU A 68 -0.31 -8.06 -11.76
N ALA A 69 -0.59 -9.31 -12.13
CA ALA A 69 0.39 -10.37 -12.24
C ALA A 69 1.40 -10.11 -13.37
N LYS A 70 0.93 -9.60 -14.51
CA LYS A 70 1.80 -9.19 -15.63
C LYS A 70 2.85 -8.15 -15.21
N HIS A 71 2.49 -7.27 -14.28
CA HIS A 71 3.39 -6.25 -13.74
C HIS A 71 4.07 -6.66 -12.41
N GLY A 72 3.96 -7.93 -12.01
CA GLY A 72 4.66 -8.45 -10.83
C GLY A 72 4.09 -8.01 -9.48
N PHE A 73 2.89 -7.41 -9.43
CA PHE A 73 2.30 -6.96 -8.16
C PHE A 73 1.68 -8.10 -7.34
N VAL A 74 1.22 -9.16 -8.02
CA VAL A 74 0.59 -10.32 -7.39
C VAL A 74 1.12 -11.60 -8.02
N VAL A 75 1.10 -12.68 -7.26
CA VAL A 75 1.50 -14.02 -7.70
C VAL A 75 0.45 -15.04 -7.27
N PRO A 76 0.34 -16.19 -7.99
CA PRO A 76 -0.45 -17.31 -7.52
C PRO A 76 0.00 -17.80 -6.14
N ALA A 77 -0.95 -18.30 -5.36
CA ALA A 77 -0.72 -18.89 -4.04
C ALA A 77 -1.25 -20.35 -4.01
N PRO A 78 -0.65 -21.28 -4.79
CA PRO A 78 -1.12 -22.66 -4.92
C PRO A 78 -1.12 -23.42 -3.59
N GLU A 79 -0.31 -23.00 -2.62
CA GLU A 79 -0.28 -23.56 -1.27
C GLU A 79 -1.61 -23.43 -0.51
N ARG A 80 -2.53 -22.56 -0.98
CA ARG A 80 -3.88 -22.39 -0.41
C ARG A 80 -4.95 -23.16 -1.19
N GLU A 81 -4.63 -23.70 -2.36
CA GLU A 81 -5.57 -24.46 -3.18
C GLU A 81 -5.80 -25.83 -2.55
N ARG A 82 -7.07 -26.19 -2.27
CA ARG A 82 -7.42 -27.49 -1.67
C ARG A 82 -7.77 -28.55 -2.72
N ASP A 83 -8.50 -28.15 -3.73
CA ASP A 83 -9.19 -29.04 -4.68
C ASP A 83 -9.11 -28.53 -6.14
N GLY A 84 -8.24 -27.57 -6.41
CA GLY A 84 -7.94 -27.04 -7.76
C GLY A 84 -9.08 -26.26 -8.44
N ARG A 85 -10.21 -26.09 -7.75
CA ARG A 85 -11.39 -25.37 -8.26
C ARG A 85 -11.28 -23.87 -8.12
N GLU A 86 -10.56 -23.41 -7.10
CA GLU A 86 -10.36 -21.99 -6.82
C GLU A 86 -8.92 -21.60 -7.03
N ARG A 87 -8.69 -20.53 -7.80
CA ARG A 87 -7.36 -19.93 -7.95
C ARG A 87 -7.12 -18.93 -6.83
N TRP A 88 -6.00 -19.11 -6.13
CA TRP A 88 -5.59 -18.25 -5.03
C TRP A 88 -4.47 -17.33 -5.45
N TRP A 89 -4.49 -16.11 -4.91
CA TRP A 89 -3.53 -15.06 -5.21
C TRP A 89 -3.01 -14.44 -3.92
N LYS A 90 -1.78 -13.97 -3.95
CA LYS A 90 -1.17 -13.17 -2.89
C LYS A 90 -0.43 -11.98 -3.49
N SER A 91 -0.24 -10.94 -2.68
CA SER A 91 0.66 -9.85 -3.06
C SER A 91 2.08 -10.40 -3.20
N ALA A 92 2.79 -9.95 -4.24
CA ALA A 92 4.20 -10.30 -4.44
C ALA A 92 5.10 -9.50 -3.48
N HIS A 93 4.66 -8.28 -3.18
CA HIS A 93 5.38 -7.30 -2.37
C HIS A 93 4.41 -6.61 -1.42
N GLU A 94 4.88 -6.29 -0.22
CA GLU A 94 4.09 -5.62 0.82
C GLU A 94 3.92 -4.13 0.54
N MET A 95 4.82 -3.52 -0.24
CA MET A 95 4.80 -2.08 -0.50
C MET A 95 5.26 -1.73 -1.91
N THR A 96 4.69 -0.66 -2.46
CA THR A 96 5.13 -0.04 -3.71
C THR A 96 5.90 1.22 -3.38
N VAL A 97 7.11 1.36 -3.94
CA VAL A 97 7.93 2.57 -3.85
C VAL A 97 7.95 3.25 -5.20
N MET A 98 8.03 4.57 -5.18
CA MET A 98 8.16 5.37 -6.39
C MET A 98 8.94 6.66 -6.10
N HIS A 99 9.86 6.98 -7.00
CA HIS A 99 10.70 8.18 -6.97
C HIS A 99 10.19 9.17 -8.03
N SER A 100 9.27 10.05 -7.65
CA SER A 100 8.56 10.93 -8.60
C SER A 100 9.51 11.89 -9.33
N GLU A 101 10.61 12.25 -8.69
CA GLU A 101 11.70 13.07 -9.21
C GLU A 101 12.34 12.46 -10.47
N GLU A 102 12.37 11.13 -10.59
CA GLU A 102 12.95 10.43 -11.73
C GLU A 102 12.13 10.57 -13.02
N PHE A 103 10.89 11.04 -12.93
CA PHE A 103 9.97 11.13 -14.07
C PHE A 103 9.78 12.55 -14.58
N LEU A 104 10.32 13.57 -13.91
CA LEU A 104 10.05 14.97 -14.25
C LEU A 104 10.45 15.30 -15.70
N GLY A 105 11.53 14.70 -16.19
CA GLY A 105 12.06 14.88 -17.55
C GLY A 105 11.40 14.02 -18.64
N ASP A 106 10.50 13.10 -18.28
CA ASP A 106 9.82 12.20 -19.22
C ASP A 106 8.30 12.44 -19.16
N PRO A 107 7.71 13.07 -20.19
CA PRO A 107 6.28 13.39 -20.20
C PRO A 107 5.38 12.15 -20.01
N GLU A 108 5.75 11.02 -20.60
CA GLU A 108 4.94 9.80 -20.54
C GLU A 108 4.97 9.20 -19.13
N ARG A 109 6.17 9.07 -18.54
CA ARG A 109 6.31 8.57 -17.17
C ARG A 109 5.70 9.53 -16.16
N ARG A 110 5.80 10.85 -16.39
CA ARG A 110 5.17 11.87 -15.54
C ARG A 110 3.65 11.75 -15.54
N GLU A 111 3.02 11.62 -16.71
CA GLU A 111 1.57 11.46 -16.82
C GLU A 111 1.10 10.16 -16.14
N ALA A 112 1.80 9.05 -16.39
CA ALA A 112 1.49 7.77 -15.77
C ALA A 112 1.64 7.82 -14.23
N SER A 113 2.70 8.47 -13.74
CA SER A 113 2.94 8.70 -12.31
C SER A 113 1.82 9.55 -11.69
N GLU A 114 1.41 10.62 -12.36
CA GLU A 114 0.32 11.47 -11.89
C GLU A 114 -1.00 10.71 -11.79
N ALA A 115 -1.38 9.98 -12.84
CA ALA A 115 -2.60 9.17 -12.86
C ALA A 115 -2.62 8.16 -11.70
N MET A 116 -1.50 7.44 -11.51
CA MET A 116 -1.36 6.49 -10.40
C MET A 116 -1.52 7.16 -9.03
N ARG A 117 -0.79 8.27 -8.80
CA ARG A 117 -0.82 8.96 -7.50
C ARG A 117 -2.19 9.53 -7.18
N ARG A 118 -2.92 10.04 -8.18
CA ARG A 118 -4.31 10.50 -7.98
C ARG A 118 -5.20 9.36 -7.49
N THR A 119 -5.14 8.20 -8.14
CA THR A 119 -5.93 7.03 -7.70
C THR A 119 -5.53 6.56 -6.29
N VAL A 120 -4.24 6.64 -5.94
CA VAL A 120 -3.77 6.31 -4.58
C VAL A 120 -4.34 7.29 -3.54
N LEU A 121 -4.30 8.59 -3.82
CA LEU A 121 -4.86 9.61 -2.93
C LEU A 121 -6.37 9.47 -2.75
N GLU A 122 -7.10 9.15 -3.82
CA GLU A 122 -8.53 8.83 -3.75
C GLU A 122 -8.82 7.60 -2.88
N SER A 123 -7.95 6.58 -2.94
CA SER A 123 -8.04 5.41 -2.07
C SER A 123 -7.81 5.77 -0.61
N TYR A 124 -6.81 6.61 -0.31
CA TYR A 124 -6.53 7.06 1.05
C TYR A 124 -7.67 7.90 1.61
N HIS A 125 -8.22 8.81 0.80
CA HIS A 125 -9.37 9.60 1.20
C HIS A 125 -10.57 8.72 1.57
N ARG A 126 -10.86 7.68 0.79
CA ARG A 126 -11.93 6.72 1.09
C ARG A 126 -11.67 5.94 2.38
N GLU A 127 -10.44 5.51 2.61
CA GLU A 127 -10.05 4.78 3.82
C GLU A 127 -10.19 5.66 5.07
N LEU A 128 -9.79 6.93 4.99
CA LEU A 128 -9.94 7.91 6.07
C LEU A 128 -11.40 8.21 6.40
N LEU A 129 -12.26 8.38 5.38
CA LEU A 129 -13.70 8.56 5.60
C LEU A 129 -14.35 7.32 6.23
N ALA A 130 -13.98 6.12 5.78
CA ALA A 130 -14.47 4.88 6.37
C ALA A 130 -14.01 4.70 7.82
N ALA A 131 -12.78 5.13 8.16
CA ALA A 131 -12.28 5.12 9.53
C ALA A 131 -13.09 6.08 10.43
N LEU A 132 -13.38 7.29 9.94
CA LEU A 132 -14.23 8.27 10.62
C LEU A 132 -15.64 7.71 10.89
N ASP A 133 -16.27 7.11 9.87
CA ASP A 133 -17.60 6.48 10.01
C ASP A 133 -17.59 5.34 11.04
N ALA A 134 -16.47 4.62 11.16
CA ALA A 134 -16.33 3.50 12.09
C ALA A 134 -16.17 3.91 13.56
N GLU A 135 -15.69 5.13 13.86
CA GLU A 135 -15.37 5.58 15.22
C GLU A 135 -16.50 5.37 16.23
N ILE A 136 -17.75 5.60 15.80
CA ILE A 136 -18.94 5.44 16.65
C ILE A 136 -19.12 4.01 17.18
N SER A 137 -18.52 3.03 16.50
CA SER A 137 -18.58 1.61 16.84
C SER A 137 -17.30 1.08 17.49
N LEU A 138 -16.25 1.91 17.58
CA LEU A 138 -14.97 1.52 18.18
C LEU A 138 -14.99 1.70 19.70
N ASP A 139 -14.23 0.85 20.39
CA ASP A 139 -13.89 1.09 21.79
C ASP A 139 -13.17 2.45 21.93
N PRO A 140 -13.61 3.33 22.85
CA PRO A 140 -13.05 4.66 23.03
C PRO A 140 -11.53 4.71 23.21
N ALA A 141 -10.91 3.65 23.77
CA ALA A 141 -9.46 3.59 23.92
C ALA A 141 -8.73 3.58 22.57
N TRP A 142 -9.33 2.98 21.53
CA TRP A 142 -8.77 3.02 20.17
C TRP A 142 -8.94 4.39 19.52
N VAL A 143 -10.08 5.05 19.74
CA VAL A 143 -10.32 6.42 19.24
C VAL A 143 -9.35 7.40 19.91
N ALA A 144 -9.15 7.30 21.21
CA ALA A 144 -8.24 8.15 21.97
C ALA A 144 -6.75 7.94 21.60
N ALA A 145 -6.39 6.76 21.06
CA ALA A 145 -5.05 6.46 20.59
C ALA A 145 -4.81 6.82 19.11
N SER A 146 -5.87 7.14 18.35
CA SER A 146 -5.77 7.59 16.97
C SER A 146 -5.13 8.98 16.90
N ASP A 147 -4.33 9.21 15.86
CA ASP A 147 -3.69 10.49 15.59
C ASP A 147 -4.30 11.13 14.33
N SER A 148 -4.57 12.43 14.40
CA SER A 148 -4.97 13.28 13.28
C SER A 148 -4.25 14.62 13.44
N SER A 149 -3.32 14.92 12.54
CA SER A 149 -2.51 16.15 12.60
C SER A 149 -2.62 16.94 11.30
N ASP A 150 -2.76 18.26 11.41
CA ASP A 150 -2.74 19.24 10.32
C ASP A 150 -1.62 20.29 10.51
N ALA A 151 -0.68 20.03 11.42
CA ALA A 151 0.39 20.95 11.78
C ALA A 151 1.46 21.09 10.68
N GLY A 152 2.16 22.22 10.66
CA GLY A 152 3.28 22.49 9.75
C GLY A 152 4.34 23.38 10.36
N ALA A 153 5.56 23.32 9.82
CA ALA A 153 6.71 24.13 10.23
C ALA A 153 7.44 24.69 9.00
N HIS A 154 8.10 25.84 9.15
CA HIS A 154 9.03 26.34 8.16
C HIS A 154 10.36 25.60 8.32
N LEU A 155 10.74 24.81 7.33
CA LEU A 155 11.93 23.97 7.34
C LEU A 155 12.76 24.26 6.10
N THR A 156 14.08 24.18 6.24
CA THR A 156 15.01 24.07 5.11
C THR A 156 14.89 22.71 4.43
N ILE A 157 15.51 22.55 3.26
CA ILE A 157 15.50 21.25 2.56
C ILE A 157 16.20 20.14 3.35
N ASP A 158 17.23 20.47 4.13
CA ASP A 158 17.97 19.50 4.92
C ASP A 158 17.17 19.09 6.16
N GLU A 159 16.51 20.04 6.85
CA GLU A 159 15.58 19.74 7.94
C GLU A 159 14.35 18.96 7.47
N MET A 160 13.84 19.23 6.25
CA MET A 160 12.76 18.44 5.64
C MET A 160 13.20 17.00 5.36
N ARG A 161 14.45 16.79 4.90
CA ARG A 161 15.01 15.45 4.69
C ARG A 161 15.19 14.71 6.02
N GLU A 162 15.63 15.41 7.06
CA GLU A 162 15.74 14.87 8.41
C GLU A 162 14.36 14.43 8.93
N LEU A 163 13.34 15.30 8.84
CA LEU A 163 11.96 14.96 9.17
C LEU A 163 11.46 13.72 8.40
N ALA A 164 11.72 13.65 7.09
CA ALA A 164 11.33 12.50 6.28
C ALA A 164 12.01 11.20 6.78
N ALA A 165 13.31 11.26 7.08
CA ALA A 165 14.07 10.12 7.59
C ALA A 165 13.58 9.66 8.98
N GLU A 166 13.26 10.59 9.88
CA GLU A 166 12.70 10.27 11.19
C GLU A 166 11.34 9.58 11.08
N LEU A 167 10.46 10.09 10.23
CA LEU A 167 9.15 9.49 9.98
C LEU A 167 9.28 8.09 9.34
N ASP A 168 10.22 7.90 8.41
CA ASP A 168 10.55 6.58 7.86
C ASP A 168 11.00 5.62 8.97
N ALA A 169 11.93 6.04 9.84
CA ALA A 169 12.42 5.22 10.94
C ALA A 169 11.32 4.81 11.91
N VAL A 170 10.38 5.72 12.24
CA VAL A 170 9.20 5.42 13.06
C VAL A 170 8.32 4.36 12.38
N ARG A 171 8.04 4.50 11.08
CA ARG A 171 7.22 3.52 10.34
C ARG A 171 7.88 2.15 10.28
N GLU A 172 9.18 2.09 10.01
CA GLU A 172 9.92 0.82 9.96
C GLU A 172 9.92 0.11 11.33
N LYS A 173 10.09 0.85 12.43
CA LYS A 173 10.00 0.30 13.79
C LYS A 173 8.67 -0.42 14.04
N TRP A 174 7.54 0.23 13.75
CA TRP A 174 6.22 -0.34 14.01
C TRP A 174 5.85 -1.45 13.03
N TRP A 175 6.26 -1.33 11.77
CA TRP A 175 6.11 -2.41 10.80
C TRP A 175 6.87 -3.66 11.26
N ALA A 176 8.14 -3.53 11.67
CA ALA A 176 8.95 -4.64 12.15
C ALA A 176 8.33 -5.32 13.38
N LEU A 177 7.66 -4.57 14.25
CA LEU A 177 6.95 -5.10 15.41
C LEU A 177 5.74 -5.95 15.02
N GLY A 178 4.95 -5.49 14.05
CA GLY A 178 3.72 -6.17 13.59
C GLY A 178 4.00 -7.35 12.66
N ARG A 179 5.14 -7.36 11.98
CA ARG A 179 5.49 -8.37 10.99
C ARG A 179 5.45 -9.79 11.57
N GLY A 180 4.66 -10.66 10.95
CA GLY A 180 4.53 -12.07 11.35
C GLY A 180 3.78 -12.29 12.67
N ARG A 181 3.17 -11.24 13.26
CA ARG A 181 2.23 -11.43 14.36
C ARG A 181 0.92 -11.96 13.80
N GLU A 182 0.47 -13.08 14.36
CA GLU A 182 -0.90 -13.55 14.15
C GLU A 182 -1.90 -12.60 14.82
N PRO A 183 -3.04 -12.29 14.17
CA PRO A 183 -4.11 -11.51 14.79
C PRO A 183 -4.60 -12.19 16.08
N ARG A 184 -4.70 -11.41 17.15
CA ARG A 184 -5.27 -11.79 18.45
C ARG A 184 -6.43 -10.85 18.81
N PRO A 185 -7.33 -11.23 19.74
CA PRO A 185 -8.48 -10.41 20.10
C PRO A 185 -8.13 -8.97 20.54
N GLU A 186 -6.96 -8.78 21.16
CA GLU A 186 -6.46 -7.48 21.60
C GLU A 186 -5.75 -6.67 20.52
N THR A 187 -5.51 -7.25 19.34
CA THR A 187 -4.79 -6.60 18.25
C THR A 187 -5.75 -6.16 17.15
N ARG A 188 -5.45 -5.00 16.54
CA ARG A 188 -6.12 -4.52 15.35
C ARG A 188 -5.08 -4.11 14.32
N LEU A 189 -5.42 -4.24 13.04
CA LEU A 189 -4.62 -3.63 11.99
C LEU A 189 -4.71 -2.11 12.13
N VAL A 190 -3.60 -1.48 12.50
CA VAL A 190 -3.49 -0.02 12.57
C VAL A 190 -2.94 0.46 11.24
N ARG A 191 -3.67 1.36 10.58
CA ARG A 191 -3.21 1.99 9.34
C ARG A 191 -2.59 3.35 9.64
N TRP A 192 -1.44 3.63 9.06
CA TRP A 192 -0.82 4.96 9.03
C TRP A 192 -0.57 5.39 7.58
N ILE A 193 -0.93 6.63 7.27
CA ILE A 193 -0.73 7.27 5.98
C ILE A 193 -0.08 8.62 6.29
N THR A 194 1.16 8.83 5.85
CA THR A 194 1.92 10.04 6.13
C THR A 194 2.39 10.65 4.82
N HIS A 195 2.16 11.95 4.64
CA HIS A 195 2.65 12.72 3.52
C HIS A 195 3.44 13.91 4.04
N VAL A 196 4.67 14.07 3.53
CA VAL A 196 5.49 15.27 3.75
C VAL A 196 5.72 15.89 2.39
N PHE A 197 5.24 17.12 2.20
CA PHE A 197 5.36 17.85 0.95
C PHE A 197 5.50 19.34 1.23
N PRO A 198 6.27 20.08 0.43
CA PRO A 198 6.26 21.53 0.52
C PRO A 198 4.88 22.05 0.11
N LYS A 199 4.33 22.99 0.88
CA LYS A 199 3.11 23.70 0.47
C LYS A 199 3.45 24.59 -0.73
N SER A 200 2.62 24.55 -1.77
CA SER A 200 2.72 25.49 -2.89
C SER A 200 2.36 26.90 -2.40
N GLU A 201 3.14 27.92 -2.76
CA GLU A 201 2.84 29.33 -2.46
C GLU A 201 1.72 29.91 -3.37
N ARG A 202 0.78 29.08 -3.83
CA ARG A 202 -0.35 29.50 -4.67
C ARG A 202 -1.67 29.26 -3.97
#